data_AF-A0A0Q8WDJ0-F1
#
_entry.id   AF-A0A0Q8WDJ0-F1
#
_cell.length_a   1.000
_cell.length_b   1.000
_cell.length_c   1.000
_cell.angle_alpha   90.00
_cell.angle_beta   90.00
_cell.angle_gamma   90.00
#
_symmetry.space_group_name_H-M   'P 1'
#
loop_
_entity.id
_entity.type
_entity.pdbx_description
1 polymer ?
#
loop_
_entity_poly.entity_id
_entity_poly.type
_entity_poly.pdbx_seq_one_letter_code
_entity_poly.pdbx_strand_id
1 'polypeptide(L)'
;MTRFDVTPEQAAQGRIVEDRDLPMLAAQWLTEGWDSPAVRELAGLTRHQVNDAVGLLQRAVNELGFAQPASHFPWDDAPWHGHWQGIWWAVDQMDKKLSPYAAAQEVLETVGDVPDLWKPGHGDELMQLLERWREHPEDREDVAERLRSLLRSLTEDDVPPAV
;
A
#
# COMPACT_ATOMS: atom_id res chain seq x y z
N MET A 1 -5.37 -30.70 -21.84
CA MET A 1 -5.45 -29.25 -21.63
C MET A 1 -5.83 -29.03 -20.17
N THR A 2 -4.82 -28.92 -19.32
CA THR A 2 -4.98 -28.57 -17.90
C THR A 2 -5.12 -27.05 -17.77
N ARG A 3 -5.91 -26.60 -16.79
CA ARG A 3 -6.51 -25.26 -16.71
C ARG A 3 -5.53 -24.14 -16.30
N PHE A 4 -4.26 -24.46 -16.05
CA PHE A 4 -3.26 -23.52 -15.52
C PHE A 4 -1.99 -23.55 -16.39
N ASP A 5 -2.09 -23.00 -17.60
CA ASP A 5 -0.95 -22.81 -18.51
C ASP A 5 -0.12 -21.57 -18.11
N VAL A 6 0.30 -21.51 -16.84
CA VAL A 6 1.19 -20.43 -16.35
C VAL A 6 2.49 -21.07 -15.91
N THR A 7 3.58 -20.78 -16.60
CA THR A 7 4.92 -21.22 -16.18
C THR A 7 5.44 -20.36 -15.02
N PRO A 8 6.43 -20.85 -14.24
CA PRO A 8 7.06 -20.02 -13.21
C PRO A 8 7.64 -18.71 -13.75
N GLU A 9 8.18 -18.73 -14.97
CA GLU A 9 8.68 -17.52 -15.66
C GLU A 9 7.55 -16.52 -15.95
N GLN A 10 6.42 -16.99 -16.44
CA GLN A 10 5.25 -16.14 -16.70
C GLN A 10 4.68 -15.56 -15.41
N ALA A 11 4.63 -16.36 -14.34
CA ALA A 11 4.24 -15.88 -13.01
C ALA A 11 5.21 -14.80 -12.50
N ALA A 12 6.52 -14.99 -12.68
CA ALA A 12 7.54 -14.00 -12.32
C ALA A 12 7.39 -12.69 -13.10
N GLN A 13 6.93 -12.75 -14.36
CA GLN A 13 6.67 -11.58 -15.22
C GLN A 13 5.32 -10.88 -14.92
N GLY A 14 4.63 -11.25 -13.83
CA GLY A 14 3.39 -10.61 -13.41
C GLY A 14 2.12 -11.12 -14.10
N ARG A 15 2.16 -12.32 -14.69
CA ARG A 15 0.94 -12.99 -15.16
C ARG A 15 -0.02 -13.20 -13.99
N ILE A 16 -1.20 -12.60 -14.07
CA ILE A 16 -2.20 -12.67 -13.02
C ILE A 16 -2.75 -14.10 -12.90
N VAL A 17 -2.68 -14.65 -11.70
CA VAL A 17 -3.32 -15.90 -11.29
C VAL A 17 -4.13 -15.57 -10.04
N GLU A 18 -5.38 -16.01 -9.99
CA GLU A 18 -6.21 -15.78 -8.81
C GLU A 18 -5.64 -16.53 -7.60
N ASP A 19 -5.63 -15.89 -6.42
CA ASP A 19 -5.00 -16.46 -5.22
C ASP A 19 -5.52 -17.87 -4.88
N ARG A 20 -6.82 -18.11 -5.12
CA ARG A 20 -7.49 -19.41 -4.89
C ARG A 20 -6.96 -20.54 -5.77
N ASP A 21 -6.35 -20.20 -6.91
CA ASP A 21 -5.84 -21.14 -7.89
C ASP A 21 -4.34 -21.42 -7.71
N LEU A 22 -3.63 -20.59 -6.92
CA LEU A 22 -2.19 -20.72 -6.66
C LEU A 22 -1.78 -22.10 -6.10
N PRO A 23 -2.53 -22.74 -5.19
CA PRO A 23 -2.15 -24.07 -4.70
C PRO A 23 -2.21 -25.14 -5.80
N MET A 24 -3.20 -25.04 -6.69
CA MET A 24 -3.35 -25.98 -7.80
C MET A 24 -2.28 -25.74 -8.87
N LEU A 25 -1.95 -24.48 -9.15
CA LEU A 25 -0.83 -24.11 -10.03
C LEU A 25 0.51 -24.65 -9.50
N ALA A 26 0.78 -24.47 -8.21
CA ALA A 26 1.99 -24.98 -7.58
C ALA A 26 2.07 -26.51 -7.61
N ALA A 27 0.94 -27.21 -7.40
CA ALA A 27 0.89 -28.65 -7.56
C ALA A 27 1.22 -29.10 -8.99
N GLN A 28 0.81 -28.33 -10.01
CA GLN A 28 1.18 -28.57 -11.41
C GLN A 28 2.67 -28.31 -11.67
N TRP A 29 3.25 -27.26 -11.08
CA TRP A 29 4.69 -27.01 -11.19
C TRP A 29 5.53 -28.16 -10.63
N LEU A 30 5.12 -28.74 -9.49
CA LEU A 30 5.77 -29.92 -8.94
C LEU A 30 5.71 -31.13 -9.89
N THR A 31 4.59 -31.34 -10.59
CA THR A 31 4.46 -32.46 -11.55
C THR A 31 5.28 -32.22 -12.82
N GLU A 32 5.50 -30.95 -13.19
CA GLU A 32 6.34 -30.53 -14.31
C GLU A 32 7.84 -30.50 -13.98
N GLY A 33 8.20 -30.73 -12.71
CA GLY A 33 9.60 -30.83 -12.24
C GLY A 33 10.17 -29.53 -11.66
N TRP A 34 9.36 -28.48 -11.51
CA TRP A 34 9.73 -27.25 -10.84
C TRP A 34 9.54 -27.41 -9.34
N ASP A 35 10.60 -27.83 -8.65
CA ASP A 35 10.56 -28.17 -7.23
C ASP A 35 11.39 -27.18 -6.40
N SER A 36 10.74 -26.58 -5.41
CA SER A 36 11.38 -25.80 -4.36
C SER A 36 10.60 -25.93 -3.05
N PRO A 37 11.22 -25.67 -1.89
CA PRO A 37 10.51 -25.61 -0.61
C PRO A 37 9.25 -24.73 -0.65
N ALA A 38 9.34 -23.52 -1.21
CA ALA A 38 8.21 -22.62 -1.33
C ALA A 38 7.14 -23.09 -2.33
N VAL A 39 7.50 -23.80 -3.40
CA VAL A 39 6.52 -24.41 -4.31
C VAL A 39 5.71 -25.50 -3.58
N ARG A 40 6.38 -26.33 -2.76
CA ARG A 40 5.70 -27.35 -1.94
C ARG A 40 4.79 -26.74 -0.88
N GLU A 41 5.23 -25.65 -0.27
CA GLU A 41 4.44 -24.89 0.70
C GLU A 41 3.19 -24.27 0.05
N LEU A 42 3.35 -23.64 -1.11
CA LEU A 42 2.26 -23.07 -1.89
C LEU A 42 1.25 -24.15 -2.33
N ALA A 43 1.73 -25.31 -2.79
CA ALA A 43 0.88 -26.45 -3.13
C ALA A 43 0.12 -27.04 -1.93
N GLY A 44 0.67 -26.89 -0.73
CA GLY A 44 0.08 -27.35 0.52
C GLY A 44 -0.97 -26.42 1.14
N LEU A 45 -1.17 -25.21 0.58
CA LEU A 45 -2.11 -24.24 1.13
C LEU A 45 -3.54 -24.75 1.08
N THR A 46 -4.23 -24.68 2.22
CA THR A 46 -5.67 -24.92 2.30
C THR A 46 -6.45 -23.66 1.94
N ARG A 47 -7.73 -23.82 1.61
CA ARG A 47 -8.63 -22.71 1.21
C ARG A 47 -8.72 -21.55 2.22
N HIS A 48 -8.33 -21.78 3.47
CA HIS A 48 -8.35 -20.77 4.54
C HIS A 48 -7.01 -20.04 4.72
N GLN A 49 -5.95 -20.47 4.01
CA GLN A 49 -4.60 -19.91 4.08
C GLN A 49 -4.23 -19.10 2.82
N VAL A 50 -5.21 -18.83 1.95
CA VAL A 50 -5.00 -18.19 0.64
C VAL A 50 -4.63 -16.70 0.76
N ASN A 51 -4.89 -16.06 1.90
CA ASN A 51 -4.56 -14.65 2.10
C ASN A 51 -3.05 -14.35 2.03
N ASP A 52 -2.18 -15.33 2.27
CA ASP A 52 -0.71 -15.18 2.20
C ASP A 52 -0.12 -15.79 0.90
N ALA A 53 -0.98 -16.25 -0.03
CA ALA A 53 -0.56 -17.02 -1.19
C ALA A 53 0.29 -16.20 -2.19
N VAL A 54 0.07 -14.88 -2.27
CA VAL A 54 0.85 -13.98 -3.13
C VAL A 54 2.31 -13.90 -2.66
N GLY A 55 2.56 -13.72 -1.36
CA GLY A 55 3.92 -13.70 -0.82
C GLY A 55 4.65 -15.03 -1.00
N LEU A 56 3.93 -16.15 -0.89
CA LEU A 56 4.47 -17.49 -1.14
C LEU A 56 4.77 -17.74 -2.62
N LEU A 57 3.92 -17.26 -3.54
CA LEU A 57 4.19 -17.29 -4.99
C LEU A 57 5.48 -16.54 -5.31
N GLN A 58 5.66 -15.33 -4.76
CA GLN A 58 6.87 -14.53 -4.95
C GLN A 58 8.13 -15.28 -4.49
N ARG A 59 8.05 -15.93 -3.33
CA ARG A 59 9.15 -16.75 -2.82
C ARG A 59 9.41 -17.96 -3.72
N ALA A 60 8.36 -18.65 -4.18
CA ALA A 60 8.48 -19.82 -5.06
C ALA A 60 9.18 -19.50 -6.38
N VAL A 61 8.79 -18.42 -7.07
CA VAL A 61 9.43 -18.03 -8.34
C VAL A 61 10.88 -17.60 -8.15
N ASN A 62 11.21 -16.92 -7.04
CA ASN A 62 12.57 -16.55 -6.69
C ASN A 62 13.45 -17.77 -6.42
N GLU A 63 12.95 -18.76 -5.66
CA GLU A 63 13.67 -20.01 -5.37
C GLU A 63 13.92 -20.85 -6.64
N LEU A 64 13.02 -20.78 -7.62
CA LEU A 64 13.18 -21.41 -8.93
C LEU A 64 14.14 -20.65 -9.87
N GLY A 65 14.72 -19.53 -9.41
CA GLY A 65 15.72 -18.75 -10.15
C GLY A 65 15.14 -17.73 -11.12
N PHE A 66 13.83 -17.50 -11.09
CA PHE A 66 13.21 -16.44 -11.87
C PHE A 66 13.25 -15.15 -11.06
N ALA A 67 14.16 -14.25 -11.45
CA ALA A 67 14.16 -12.90 -10.91
C ALA A 67 12.81 -12.27 -11.23
N GLN A 68 12.02 -11.97 -10.20
CA GLN A 68 10.90 -11.08 -10.39
C GLN A 68 11.47 -9.72 -10.81
N PRO A 69 10.78 -9.00 -11.71
CA PRO A 69 10.97 -7.56 -11.77
C PRO A 69 10.89 -7.11 -10.31
N ALA A 70 11.93 -6.42 -9.82
CA ALA A 70 11.72 -5.59 -8.64
C ALA A 70 10.41 -4.86 -8.92
N SER A 71 9.44 -4.93 -8.01
CA SER A 71 8.26 -4.06 -8.12
C SER A 71 8.83 -2.66 -8.14
N HIS A 72 9.09 -2.16 -9.34
CA HIS A 72 9.56 -0.83 -9.60
C HIS A 72 8.26 -0.07 -9.67
N PHE A 73 7.78 0.31 -8.49
CA PHE A 73 6.70 1.25 -8.47
C PHE A 73 7.28 2.54 -9.07
N PRO A 74 6.52 3.29 -9.88
CA PRO A 74 6.97 4.58 -10.40
C PRO A 74 7.48 5.54 -9.30
N TRP A 75 7.12 5.25 -8.05
CA TRP A 75 7.44 5.97 -6.83
C TRP A 75 8.76 5.55 -6.17
N ASP A 76 9.39 4.44 -6.57
CA ASP A 76 10.72 4.05 -6.07
C ASP A 76 11.82 5.02 -6.55
N ASP A 77 11.60 5.65 -7.71
CA ASP A 77 12.47 6.71 -8.25
C ASP A 77 12.09 8.11 -7.74
N ALA A 78 10.89 8.25 -7.17
CA ALA A 78 10.30 9.51 -6.75
C ALA A 78 9.45 9.31 -5.48
N PRO A 79 10.09 8.97 -4.33
CA PRO A 79 9.36 8.65 -3.09
C PRO A 79 8.44 9.79 -2.63
N TRP A 80 8.80 11.04 -2.92
CA TRP A 80 7.99 12.24 -2.73
C TRP A 80 6.60 12.13 -3.39
N HIS A 81 6.47 11.50 -4.56
CA HIS A 81 5.19 11.36 -5.24
C HIS A 81 4.28 10.33 -4.53
N GLY A 82 4.87 9.31 -3.87
CA GLY A 82 4.13 8.40 -3.00
C GLY A 82 3.52 9.12 -1.79
N HIS A 83 4.29 10.03 -1.18
CA HIS A 83 3.81 10.87 -0.07
C HIS A 83 2.68 11.81 -0.51
N TRP A 84 2.82 12.48 -1.66
CA TRP A 84 1.72 13.30 -2.20
C TRP A 84 0.47 12.48 -2.47
N GLN A 85 0.59 11.28 -3.05
CA GLN A 85 -0.56 10.44 -3.33
C GLN A 85 -1.29 10.01 -2.04
N GLY A 86 -0.56 9.74 -0.95
CA GLY A 86 -1.12 9.47 0.37
C GLY A 86 -1.91 10.67 0.91
N ILE A 87 -1.32 11.86 0.86
CA ILE A 87 -1.95 13.12 1.28
C ILE A 87 -3.21 13.38 0.44
N TRP A 88 -3.09 13.34 -0.89
CA TRP A 88 -4.20 13.56 -1.81
C TRP A 88 -5.33 12.57 -1.58
N TRP A 89 -5.01 11.28 -1.37
CA TRP A 89 -6.03 10.27 -1.07
C TRP A 89 -6.77 10.59 0.23
N ALA A 90 -6.06 10.94 1.30
CA ALA A 90 -6.69 11.30 2.57
C ALA A 90 -7.63 12.51 2.42
N VAL A 91 -7.19 13.54 1.68
CA VAL A 91 -7.99 14.73 1.37
C VAL A 91 -9.21 14.39 0.51
N ASP A 92 -9.05 13.56 -0.53
CA ASP A 92 -10.14 13.16 -1.42
C ASP A 92 -11.16 12.25 -0.74
N GLN A 93 -10.73 11.39 0.19
CA GLN A 93 -11.62 10.51 0.95
C GLN A 93 -12.27 11.20 2.16
N MET A 94 -11.84 12.41 2.51
CA MET A 94 -12.47 13.23 3.53
C MET A 94 -13.93 13.52 3.16
N ASP A 95 -14.84 13.35 4.12
CA ASP A 95 -16.31 13.41 3.97
C ASP A 95 -16.93 12.30 3.08
N LYS A 96 -16.13 11.44 2.43
CA LYS A 96 -16.59 10.24 1.70
C LYS A 96 -16.49 8.97 2.55
N LYS A 97 -15.30 8.73 3.10
CA LYS A 97 -14.96 7.55 3.90
C LYS A 97 -14.26 7.91 5.21
N LEU A 98 -13.60 9.06 5.26
CA LEU A 98 -12.88 9.55 6.42
C LEU A 98 -13.61 10.75 7.02
N SER A 99 -13.63 10.84 8.35
CA SER A 99 -13.94 12.10 9.03
C SER A 99 -12.77 13.09 8.84
N PRO A 100 -12.99 14.41 9.02
CA PRO A 100 -11.89 15.39 8.97
C PRO A 100 -10.76 15.07 9.96
N TYR A 101 -11.10 14.55 11.13
CA TYR A 101 -10.12 14.08 12.12
C TYR A 101 -9.30 12.92 11.57
N ALA A 102 -9.94 11.90 10.99
CA ALA A 102 -9.24 10.73 10.44
C ALA A 102 -8.35 11.11 9.24
N ALA A 103 -8.85 11.93 8.32
CA ALA A 103 -8.07 12.43 7.20
C ALA A 103 -6.84 13.25 7.66
N ALA A 104 -6.99 14.06 8.71
CA ALA A 104 -5.89 14.81 9.30
C ALA A 104 -4.84 13.91 9.97
N GLN A 105 -5.23 12.79 10.56
CA GLN A 105 -4.27 11.81 11.09
C GLN A 105 -3.46 11.14 9.97
N GLU A 106 -4.11 10.70 8.89
CA GLU A 106 -3.42 10.09 7.73
C GLU A 106 -2.40 11.05 7.11
N VAL A 107 -2.76 12.33 6.97
CA VAL A 107 -1.84 13.37 6.51
C VAL A 107 -0.70 13.57 7.51
N LEU A 108 -1.00 13.64 8.81
CA LEU A 108 0.01 13.81 9.85
C LEU A 108 1.03 12.65 9.88
N GLU A 109 0.57 11.41 9.72
CA GLU A 109 1.43 10.23 9.61
C GLU A 109 2.36 10.36 8.40
N THR A 110 1.79 10.70 7.24
CA THR A 110 2.57 10.87 5.99
C THR A 110 3.64 11.96 6.09
N VAL A 111 3.31 13.12 6.66
CA VAL A 111 4.26 14.25 6.79
C VAL A 111 5.22 14.07 7.97
N GLY A 112 4.87 13.24 8.96
CA GLY A 112 5.72 12.87 10.09
C GLY A 112 6.86 11.94 9.70
N ASP A 113 6.65 11.11 8.69
CA ASP A 113 7.67 10.18 8.15
C ASP A 113 8.77 10.91 7.36
N VAL A 114 8.54 12.17 6.96
CA VAL A 114 9.48 12.97 6.15
C VAL A 114 9.70 14.35 6.78
N PRO A 115 10.86 14.61 7.41
CA PRO A 115 11.10 15.88 8.12
C PRO A 115 10.87 17.14 7.28
N ASP A 116 11.21 17.09 5.99
CA ASP A 116 11.06 18.24 5.08
C ASP A 116 9.60 18.53 4.70
N LEU A 117 8.68 17.57 4.91
CA LEU A 117 7.25 17.73 4.68
C LEU A 117 6.51 18.25 5.90
N TRP A 118 7.12 18.26 7.09
CA TRP A 118 6.44 18.67 8.31
C TRP A 118 5.85 20.09 8.19
N LYS A 119 6.66 21.04 7.72
CA LYS A 119 6.25 22.44 7.61
C LYS A 119 5.30 22.70 6.42
N PRO A 120 5.60 22.25 5.18
CA PRO A 120 4.66 22.38 4.06
C PRO A 120 3.33 21.65 4.30
N GLY A 121 3.38 20.49 4.95
CA GLY A 121 2.23 19.68 5.32
C GLY A 121 1.43 20.21 6.52
N HIS A 122 1.77 21.39 7.05
CA HIS A 122 1.12 22.01 8.20
C HIS A 122 1.11 21.14 9.49
N GLY A 123 2.14 20.32 9.70
CA GLY A 123 2.21 19.35 10.81
C GLY A 123 1.97 19.96 12.20
N ASP A 124 2.54 21.13 12.47
CA ASP A 124 2.34 21.85 13.75
C ASP A 124 0.88 22.28 13.96
N GLU A 125 0.21 22.73 12.90
CA GLU A 125 -1.17 23.21 12.95
C GLU A 125 -2.15 22.02 13.04
N LEU A 126 -1.88 20.95 12.29
CA LEU A 126 -2.63 19.69 12.39
C LEU A 126 -2.55 19.11 13.81
N MET A 127 -1.35 19.04 14.41
CA MET A 127 -1.18 18.59 15.79
C MET A 127 -2.01 19.41 16.78
N GLN A 128 -1.99 20.75 16.67
CA GLN A 128 -2.77 21.62 17.54
C GLN A 128 -4.29 21.43 17.37
N LEU A 129 -4.77 21.28 16.13
CA LEU A 129 -6.18 21.05 15.86
C LEU A 129 -6.64 19.68 16.36
N LEU A 130 -5.84 18.63 16.16
CA LEU A 130 -6.13 17.28 16.64
C LEU A 130 -6.12 17.21 18.17
N GLU A 131 -5.22 17.92 18.83
CA GLU A 131 -5.20 17.99 20.30
C GLU A 131 -6.45 18.73 20.81
N ARG A 132 -6.78 19.89 20.23
CA ARG A 132 -8.00 20.61 20.57
C ARG A 132 -9.26 19.77 20.37
N TRP A 133 -9.33 18.97 19.30
CA TRP A 133 -10.44 18.04 19.07
C TRP A 133 -10.64 17.03 20.22
N ARG A 134 -9.53 16.58 20.83
CA ARG A 134 -9.53 15.62 21.95
C ARG A 134 -9.89 16.30 23.25
N GLU A 135 -9.31 17.46 23.52
CA GLU A 135 -9.46 18.20 24.78
C GLU A 135 -10.80 18.94 24.90
N HIS A 136 -11.36 19.39 23.78
CA HIS A 136 -12.57 20.23 23.73
C HIS A 136 -13.65 19.61 22.82
N PRO A 137 -14.43 18.62 23.31
CA PRO A 137 -15.49 17.99 22.53
C PRO A 137 -16.55 18.96 22.01
N GLU A 138 -16.80 20.06 22.71
CA GLU A 138 -17.72 21.14 22.35
C GLU A 138 -17.29 21.91 21.09
N ASP A 139 -15.99 21.94 20.79
CA ASP A 139 -15.42 22.69 19.67
C ASP A 139 -15.29 21.83 18.39
N ARG A 140 -15.68 20.55 18.43
CA ARG A 140 -15.37 19.60 17.34
C ARG A 140 -15.91 20.00 15.97
N GLU A 141 -17.06 20.66 15.92
CA GLU A 141 -17.62 21.13 14.65
C GLU A 141 -16.74 22.25 14.04
N ASP A 142 -16.34 23.22 14.86
CA ASP A 142 -15.43 24.30 14.45
C ASP A 142 -14.04 23.77 14.07
N VAL A 143 -13.52 22.82 14.85
CA VAL A 143 -12.24 22.17 14.52
C VAL A 143 -12.36 21.36 13.24
N ALA A 144 -13.49 20.69 12.99
CA ALA A 144 -13.73 19.95 11.74
C ALA A 144 -13.64 20.87 10.52
N GLU A 145 -14.27 22.04 10.57
CA GLU A 145 -14.21 23.02 9.48
C GLU A 145 -12.79 23.55 9.24
N ARG A 146 -12.03 23.78 10.32
CA ARG A 146 -10.63 24.19 10.22
C ARG A 146 -9.76 23.11 9.59
N LEU A 147 -9.93 21.85 10.02
CA LEU A 147 -9.24 20.71 9.42
C LEU A 147 -9.59 20.59 7.93
N ARG A 148 -10.87 20.73 7.55
CA ARG A 148 -11.26 20.71 6.13
C ARG A 148 -10.56 21.80 5.34
N SER A 149 -10.55 23.03 5.86
CA SER A 149 -9.93 24.17 5.19
C SER A 149 -8.43 23.94 5.00
N LEU A 150 -7.73 23.51 6.05
CA LEU A 150 -6.29 23.27 6.04
C LEU A 150 -5.91 22.11 5.11
N LEU A 151 -6.64 21.00 5.19
CA LEU A 151 -6.37 19.84 4.35
C LEU A 151 -6.63 20.12 2.86
N ARG A 152 -7.64 20.93 2.53
CA ARG A 152 -7.94 21.32 1.15
C ARG A 152 -6.99 22.39 0.59
N SER A 153 -6.18 23.04 1.42
CA SER A 153 -5.15 23.97 0.94
C SER A 153 -3.85 23.28 0.55
N LEU A 154 -3.66 22.01 0.91
CA LEU A 154 -2.49 21.23 0.51
C LEU A 154 -2.48 20.97 -0.99
N THR A 155 -1.30 21.14 -1.59
CA THR A 155 -1.04 20.96 -3.01
C THR A 155 0.17 20.07 -3.25
N GLU A 156 0.31 19.57 -4.48
CA GLU A 156 1.46 18.75 -4.87
C GLU A 156 2.78 19.50 -4.70
N ASP A 157 2.76 20.82 -4.93
CA ASP A 157 3.93 21.70 -4.78
C ASP A 157 4.43 21.80 -3.32
N ASP A 158 3.60 21.42 -2.34
CA ASP A 158 3.97 21.35 -0.93
C ASP A 158 4.80 20.09 -0.62
N VAL A 159 4.89 19.13 -1.55
CA VAL A 159 5.68 17.91 -1.43
C VAL A 159 6.84 17.95 -2.41
N PRO A 160 7.92 18.70 -2.11
CA PRO A 160 9.01 18.90 -3.06
C PRO A 160 9.71 17.56 -3.35
N PRO A 161 10.25 17.39 -4.57
CA PRO A 161 11.14 16.29 -4.86
C PRO A 161 12.34 16.36 -3.93
N ALA A 162 12.49 15.36 -3.06
CA ALA A 162 13.67 15.20 -2.23
C ALA A 162 14.91 15.12 -3.17
N VAL A 163 15.89 15.98 -2.92
CA VAL A 163 17.14 16.09 -3.70
C VAL A 163 18.11 15.00 -3.29
#